data_AF-A0A673KPP8-F1
#
_entry.id   AF-A0A673KPP8-F1
#
_cell.length_a   1.000
_cell.length_b   1.000
_cell.length_c   1.000
_cell.angle_alpha   90.00
_cell.angle_beta   90.00
_cell.angle_gamma   90.00
#
_symmetry.space_group_name_H-M   'P 1'
#
loop_
_entity.id
_entity.type
_entity.pdbx_description
1 polymer ?
#
loop_
_entity_poly.entity_id
_entity_poly.type
_entity_poly.pdbx_seq_one_letter_code
_entity_poly.pdbx_strand_id
1 'polypeptide(L)'
;MKSCVVLAFLLFSLVCLMYQASDACSCAMSHPQDAYCHSDIVIRAKVVGKKLLNDGPFGTLRYTVKQMKMYKGFDKIQHVQYIYTHDSESMCGVKFDINKYQYLITGRVHDGKLYTGLCNFNERWERLSLAQKKGINHRYQLGCNCRIKPCHYLPCFVTSKSECLWTDMLSHFGFPGYQSRHYACIQQKEGYCSWYRGMSARDKLIINTTDP
;
A
#
# COMPACT_ATOMS: atom_id res chain seq x y z
N MET A 1 1.99 -32.11 49.46
CA MET A 1 2.22 -30.67 49.24
C MET A 1 3.37 -30.39 48.25
N LYS A 2 4.56 -30.99 48.41
CA LYS A 2 5.72 -30.72 47.53
C LYS A 2 5.49 -31.04 46.04
N SER A 3 4.81 -32.15 45.72
CA SER A 3 4.57 -32.55 44.32
C SER A 3 3.57 -31.65 43.57
N CYS A 4 2.55 -31.10 44.24
CA CYS A 4 1.62 -30.15 43.60
C CYS A 4 2.31 -28.83 43.23
N VAL A 5 3.23 -28.36 44.09
CA VAL A 5 3.97 -27.12 43.85
C VAL A 5 4.87 -27.27 42.62
N VAL A 6 5.57 -28.41 42.49
CA VAL A 6 6.42 -28.69 41.31
C VAL A 6 5.59 -28.78 40.02
N LEU A 7 4.42 -29.43 40.07
CA LEU A 7 3.53 -29.51 38.91
C LEU A 7 3.01 -28.12 38.48
N ALA A 8 2.65 -27.28 39.46
CA ALA A 8 2.19 -25.92 39.20
C ALA A 8 3.28 -25.04 38.58
N PHE A 9 4.53 -25.16 39.05
CA PHE A 9 5.66 -24.46 38.44
C PHE A 9 5.97 -24.95 37.02
N LEU A 10 5.88 -26.25 36.76
CA LEU A 10 6.07 -26.81 35.41
C LEU A 10 4.98 -26.31 34.45
N LEU A 11 3.71 -26.34 34.88
CA LEU A 11 2.59 -25.78 34.11
C LEU A 11 2.76 -24.28 33.85
N PHE A 12 3.18 -23.51 34.86
CA PHE A 12 3.44 -22.08 34.71
C PHE A 12 4.58 -21.81 33.71
N SER A 13 5.67 -22.59 33.75
CA SER A 13 6.78 -22.46 32.81
C SER A 13 6.39 -22.82 31.36
N LEU A 14 5.55 -23.83 31.16
CA LEU A 14 4.97 -24.19 29.86
C LEU A 14 4.03 -23.10 29.32
N VAL A 15 3.22 -22.49 30.19
CA VAL A 15 2.36 -21.36 29.81
C VAL A 15 3.19 -20.12 29.45
N CYS A 16 4.28 -19.84 30.18
CA CYS A 16 5.20 -18.76 29.85
C CYS A 16 5.95 -18.98 28.52
N LEU A 17 6.30 -20.22 28.17
CA LEU A 17 6.88 -20.56 26.86
C LEU A 17 5.90 -20.33 25.70
N MET A 18 4.60 -20.54 25.94
CA MET A 18 3.54 -20.22 24.96
C MET A 18 3.25 -18.70 24.86
N TYR A 19 3.72 -17.91 25.82
CA TYR A 19 3.55 -16.45 25.89
C TYR A 19 4.69 -15.68 25.21
N GLN A 20 5.50 -16.33 24.39
CA GLN A 20 6.23 -15.60 23.36
C GLN A 20 5.19 -15.11 22.35
N ALA A 21 4.83 -13.83 22.45
CA ALA A 21 4.09 -13.15 21.41
C ALA A 21 4.76 -13.49 20.07
N SER A 22 4.05 -14.22 19.21
CA SER A 22 4.53 -14.42 17.85
C SER A 22 4.48 -13.04 17.20
N ASP A 23 5.65 -12.46 16.94
CA ASP A 23 5.74 -11.25 16.13
C ASP A 23 5.24 -11.61 14.73
N ALA A 24 3.98 -11.27 14.47
CA ALA A 24 3.35 -11.36 13.18
C ALA A 24 3.43 -10.02 12.47
N CYS A 25 3.43 -10.05 11.13
CA CYS A 25 3.42 -8.83 10.34
C CYS A 25 2.16 -8.01 10.61
N SER A 26 2.36 -6.78 11.08
CA SER A 26 1.30 -5.79 11.27
C SER A 26 1.57 -4.56 10.43
N CYS A 27 0.62 -4.19 9.57
CA CYS A 27 0.76 -3.06 8.66
C CYS A 27 -0.14 -1.90 9.08
N ALA A 28 0.40 -0.69 9.07
CA ALA A 28 -0.41 0.52 9.14
C ALA A 28 -1.27 0.63 7.87
N MET A 29 -2.54 1.00 8.03
CA MET A 29 -3.41 1.21 6.88
C MET A 29 -2.94 2.42 6.07
N SER A 30 -2.75 2.24 4.76
CA SER A 30 -2.27 3.28 3.85
C SER A 30 -3.28 3.51 2.72
N HIS A 31 -3.54 4.78 2.39
CA HIS A 31 -4.28 5.10 1.18
C HIS A 31 -3.46 4.68 -0.05
N PRO A 32 -4.07 4.24 -1.17
CA PRO A 32 -3.34 3.88 -2.39
C PRO A 32 -2.41 4.97 -2.92
N GLN A 33 -2.80 6.24 -2.73
CA GLN A 33 -1.95 7.39 -3.06
C GLN A 33 -0.71 7.46 -2.16
N ASP A 34 -0.84 7.29 -0.85
CA ASP A 34 0.32 7.28 0.05
C ASP A 34 1.25 6.12 -0.29
N ALA A 35 0.70 4.95 -0.60
CA ALA A 35 1.50 3.80 -1.01
C ALA A 35 2.26 4.08 -2.33
N TYR A 36 1.64 4.79 -3.28
CA TYR A 36 2.29 5.26 -4.50
C TYR A 36 3.41 6.29 -4.19
N CYS A 37 3.14 7.25 -3.31
CA CYS A 37 4.06 8.35 -3.00
C CYS A 37 5.29 7.87 -2.21
N HIS A 38 5.12 6.94 -1.27
CA HIS A 38 6.20 6.39 -0.44
C HIS A 38 6.94 5.18 -1.06
N SER A 39 6.57 4.76 -2.28
CA SER A 39 7.28 3.70 -3.01
C SER A 39 8.28 4.30 -3.99
N ASP A 40 9.43 3.67 -4.17
CA ASP A 40 10.41 4.08 -5.20
C ASP A 40 9.95 3.62 -6.58
N ILE A 41 9.42 2.39 -6.66
CA ILE A 41 8.96 1.77 -7.91
C ILE A 41 7.46 1.50 -7.82
N VAL A 42 6.76 1.79 -8.92
CA VAL A 42 5.37 1.39 -9.13
C VAL A 42 5.23 0.81 -10.53
N ILE A 43 4.89 -0.48 -10.63
CA ILE A 43 4.79 -1.20 -11.90
C ILE A 43 3.52 -2.03 -12.00
N ARG A 44 3.07 -2.27 -13.23
CA ARG A 44 2.18 -3.37 -13.58
C ARG A 44 3.02 -4.49 -14.16
N ALA A 45 2.94 -5.69 -13.58
CA ALA A 45 3.73 -6.83 -14.01
C ALA A 45 2.96 -8.14 -13.87
N LYS A 46 3.38 -9.16 -14.62
CA LYS A 46 2.93 -10.55 -14.45
C LYS A 46 4.05 -11.35 -13.81
N VAL A 47 3.74 -12.11 -12.76
CA VAL A 47 4.71 -13.00 -12.10
C VAL A 47 4.83 -14.28 -12.92
N VAL A 48 6.06 -14.65 -13.30
CA VAL A 48 6.33 -15.79 -14.20
C VAL A 48 7.13 -16.91 -13.54
N GLY A 49 7.77 -16.65 -12.40
CA GLY A 49 8.48 -17.66 -11.63
C GLY A 49 8.82 -17.18 -10.22
N LYS A 50 9.22 -18.11 -9.36
CA LYS A 50 9.71 -17.83 -8.01
C LYS A 50 10.92 -18.71 -7.68
N LYS A 51 11.83 -18.20 -6.86
CA LYS A 51 12.99 -18.93 -6.32
C LYS A 51 13.23 -18.49 -4.89
N LEU A 52 13.31 -19.45 -3.96
CA LEU A 52 13.77 -19.20 -2.60
C LEU A 52 15.30 -19.04 -2.63
N LEU A 53 15.79 -17.97 -2.03
CA LEU A 53 17.22 -17.71 -1.84
C LEU A 53 17.58 -18.08 -0.40
N ASN A 54 18.64 -18.86 -0.25
CA ASN A 54 19.22 -19.19 1.05
C ASN A 54 20.31 -18.18 1.39
N ASP A 55 19.92 -16.91 1.58
CA ASP A 55 20.82 -15.79 1.88
C ASP A 55 20.83 -15.39 3.36
N GLY A 56 20.12 -16.13 4.22
CA GLY A 56 20.10 -15.91 5.67
C GLY A 56 19.09 -16.82 6.39
N PRO A 57 18.96 -16.67 7.73
CA PRO A 57 18.08 -17.52 8.54
C PRO A 57 16.59 -17.32 8.25
N PHE A 58 16.20 -16.18 7.67
CA PHE A 58 14.79 -15.82 7.42
C PHE A 58 14.32 -16.07 5.99
N GLY A 59 15.25 -16.38 5.06
CA GLY A 59 14.97 -16.67 3.65
C GLY A 59 14.40 -15.49 2.84
N THR A 60 14.92 -15.30 1.63
CA THR A 60 14.38 -14.29 0.69
C THR A 60 13.71 -14.97 -0.49
N LEU A 61 12.44 -14.65 -0.73
CA LEU A 61 11.72 -15.11 -1.90
C LEU A 61 11.91 -14.11 -3.06
N ARG A 62 12.50 -14.60 -4.16
CA ARG A 62 12.68 -13.83 -5.39
C ARG A 62 11.67 -14.24 -6.44
N TYR A 63 10.87 -13.30 -6.91
CA TYR A 63 9.96 -13.47 -8.04
C TYR A 63 10.59 -12.96 -9.33
N THR A 64 10.51 -13.76 -10.38
CA THR A 64 10.78 -13.30 -11.76
C THR A 64 9.49 -12.72 -12.31
N VAL A 65 9.57 -11.51 -12.87
CA VAL A 65 8.40 -10.79 -13.38
C VAL A 65 8.60 -10.34 -14.82
N LYS A 66 7.51 -10.35 -15.58
CA LYS A 66 7.42 -9.67 -16.87
C LYS A 66 6.81 -8.29 -16.62
N GLN A 67 7.65 -7.26 -16.57
CA GLN A 67 7.19 -5.87 -16.47
C GLN A 67 6.37 -5.51 -17.71
N MET A 68 5.14 -5.04 -17.50
CA MET A 68 4.24 -4.61 -18.58
C MET A 68 4.20 -3.09 -18.70
N LYS A 69 4.21 -2.38 -17.56
CA LYS A 69 4.25 -0.92 -17.53
C LYS A 69 4.90 -0.44 -16.24
N MET A 70 5.70 0.61 -16.33
CA MET A 70 6.21 1.37 -15.20
C MET A 70 5.45 2.69 -15.08
N TYR A 71 5.10 3.07 -13.85
CA TYR A 71 4.39 4.30 -13.52
C TYR A 71 5.23 5.25 -12.67
N LYS A 72 6.22 4.73 -11.95
CA LYS A 72 7.16 5.47 -11.11
C LYS A 72 8.47 4.70 -10.99
N GLY A 73 9.58 5.43 -10.88
CA GLY A 73 10.90 4.86 -10.58
C GLY A 73 11.83 4.68 -11.77
N PHE A 74 11.57 5.38 -12.88
CA PHE A 74 12.39 5.35 -14.10
C PHE A 74 13.86 5.76 -13.86
N ASP A 75 14.10 6.60 -12.85
CA ASP A 75 15.41 7.05 -12.40
C ASP A 75 16.14 6.04 -11.49
N LYS A 76 15.40 5.10 -10.89
CA LYS A 76 15.94 4.11 -9.94
C LYS A 76 16.31 2.80 -10.61
N ILE A 77 15.38 2.25 -11.40
CA ILE A 77 15.58 0.97 -12.11
C ILE A 77 14.95 1.13 -13.50
N GLN A 78 15.74 0.95 -14.56
CA GLN A 78 15.25 1.07 -15.94
C GLN A 78 14.23 -0.02 -16.30
N HIS A 79 14.49 -1.25 -15.86
CA HIS A 79 13.61 -2.39 -16.12
C HIS A 79 13.64 -3.40 -14.97
N VAL A 80 12.48 -3.66 -14.38
CA VAL A 80 12.33 -4.59 -13.26
C VAL A 80 12.16 -6.01 -13.79
N GLN A 81 13.19 -6.84 -13.56
CA GLN A 81 13.16 -8.27 -13.87
C GLN A 81 12.84 -9.12 -12.64
N TYR A 82 13.24 -8.65 -11.46
CA TYR A 82 13.14 -9.37 -10.20
C TYR A 82 12.52 -8.52 -9.11
N ILE A 83 11.74 -9.18 -8.25
CA ILE A 83 11.12 -8.60 -7.06
C ILE A 83 11.45 -9.48 -5.88
N TYR A 84 11.81 -8.87 -4.76
CA TYR A 84 12.27 -9.54 -3.55
C TYR A 84 11.27 -9.29 -2.43
N THR A 85 11.02 -10.32 -1.62
CA THR A 85 10.17 -10.25 -0.44
C THR A 85 10.61 -11.32 0.55
N HIS A 86 10.22 -11.22 1.81
CA HIS A 86 10.50 -12.27 2.79
C HIS A 86 9.75 -13.57 2.41
N ASP A 87 10.29 -14.73 2.79
CA ASP A 87 9.65 -16.01 2.50
C ASP A 87 8.34 -16.23 3.26
N SER A 88 8.27 -15.79 4.52
CA SER A 88 7.09 -15.95 5.36
C SER A 88 6.22 -14.69 5.41
N GLU A 89 4.90 -14.89 5.49
CA GLU A 89 3.93 -13.81 5.72
C GLU A 89 4.09 -13.18 7.11
N SER A 90 4.54 -13.94 8.12
CA SER A 90 4.85 -13.39 9.45
C SER A 90 5.96 -12.35 9.40
N MET A 91 6.90 -12.45 8.45
CA MET A 91 7.94 -11.46 8.17
C MET A 91 7.52 -10.43 7.11
N CYS A 92 6.21 -10.24 6.90
CA CYS A 92 5.65 -9.36 5.88
C CYS A 92 5.95 -9.77 4.43
N GLY A 93 6.28 -11.04 4.20
CA GLY A 93 6.43 -11.63 2.88
C GLY A 93 5.11 -11.68 2.12
N VAL A 94 5.11 -11.26 0.85
CA VAL A 94 3.92 -11.32 -0.01
C VAL A 94 3.97 -12.52 -0.95
N LYS A 95 2.86 -13.24 -1.06
CA LYS A 95 2.71 -14.36 -2.00
C LYS A 95 1.95 -13.95 -3.25
N PHE A 96 2.61 -14.06 -4.40
CA PHE A 96 1.98 -13.86 -5.71
C PHE A 96 1.63 -15.19 -6.40
N ASP A 97 0.51 -15.20 -7.11
CA ASP A 97 0.14 -16.32 -7.99
C ASP A 97 0.96 -16.26 -9.29
N ILE A 98 1.68 -17.34 -9.57
CA ILE A 98 2.52 -17.45 -10.76
C ILE A 98 1.63 -17.69 -11.99
N ASN A 99 1.92 -16.98 -13.07
CA ASN A 99 1.29 -17.10 -14.38
C ASN A 99 -0.24 -16.87 -14.44
N LYS A 100 -0.86 -16.47 -13.33
CA LYS A 100 -2.33 -16.34 -13.20
C LYS A 100 -2.83 -14.91 -13.45
N TYR A 101 -2.32 -13.96 -12.68
CA TYR A 101 -2.83 -12.58 -12.69
C TYR A 101 -1.76 -11.56 -13.09
N GLN A 102 -2.23 -10.37 -13.47
CA GLN A 102 -1.39 -9.18 -13.54
C GLN A 102 -1.56 -8.40 -12.25
N TYR A 103 -0.47 -7.92 -11.69
CA TYR A 103 -0.47 -7.20 -10.43
C TYR A 103 0.00 -5.77 -10.63
N LEU A 104 -0.61 -4.85 -9.89
CA LEU A 104 0.08 -3.64 -9.48
C LEU A 104 1.02 -4.02 -8.34
N ILE A 105 2.28 -3.64 -8.47
CA ILE A 105 3.30 -3.90 -7.45
C ILE A 105 3.96 -2.58 -7.11
N THR A 106 4.06 -2.32 -5.81
CA THR A 106 4.72 -1.15 -5.25
C THR A 106 5.81 -1.59 -4.30
N GLY A 107 6.92 -0.85 -4.24
CA GLY A 107 8.04 -1.26 -3.40
C GLY A 107 9.14 -0.21 -3.35
N ARG A 108 10.14 -0.51 -2.52
CA ARG A 108 11.33 0.33 -2.35
C ARG A 108 12.55 -0.35 -2.94
N VAL A 109 13.52 0.46 -3.36
CA VAL A 109 14.78 -0.03 -3.89
C VAL A 109 15.82 -0.03 -2.79
N HIS A 110 16.44 -1.19 -2.56
CA HIS A 110 17.58 -1.33 -1.66
C HIS A 110 18.67 -2.12 -2.39
N ASP A 111 19.89 -1.60 -2.42
CA ASP A 111 21.02 -2.18 -3.17
C ASP A 111 20.70 -2.58 -4.60
N GLY A 112 19.98 -1.71 -5.32
CA GLY A 112 19.56 -1.93 -6.71
C GLY A 112 18.47 -3.00 -6.90
N LYS A 113 17.94 -3.58 -5.82
CA LYS A 113 16.89 -4.59 -5.84
C LYS A 113 15.56 -4.00 -5.38
N LEU A 114 14.47 -4.37 -6.07
CA LEU A 114 13.13 -3.96 -5.67
C LEU A 114 12.58 -4.90 -4.59
N TYR A 115 12.36 -4.36 -3.40
CA TYR A 115 11.72 -5.06 -2.29
C TYR A 115 10.26 -4.64 -2.12
N THR A 116 9.40 -5.61 -1.84
CA THR A 116 7.99 -5.41 -1.52
C THR A 116 7.56 -6.36 -0.41
N GLY A 117 6.41 -6.08 0.22
CA GLY A 117 5.83 -6.93 1.26
C GLY A 117 4.32 -6.72 1.40
N LEU A 118 3.74 -7.32 2.44
CA LEU A 118 2.31 -7.24 2.73
C LEU A 118 1.81 -5.81 2.97
N CYS A 119 2.67 -4.92 3.48
CA CYS A 119 2.29 -3.54 3.78
C CYS A 119 2.35 -2.61 2.56
N ASN A 120 2.87 -3.09 1.43
CA ASN A 120 2.84 -2.35 0.17
C ASN A 120 1.48 -2.49 -0.51
N PHE A 121 1.17 -1.55 -1.41
CA PHE A 121 -0.04 -1.66 -2.22
C PHE A 121 0.18 -2.60 -3.40
N ASN A 122 0.00 -3.89 -3.12
CA ASN A 122 0.08 -4.98 -4.07
C ASN A 122 -1.33 -5.54 -4.31
N GLU A 123 -1.85 -5.42 -5.53
CA GLU A 123 -3.21 -5.88 -5.82
C GLU A 123 -3.33 -6.37 -7.25
N ARG A 124 -4.29 -7.29 -7.48
CA ARG A 124 -4.62 -7.74 -8.82
C ARG A 124 -5.12 -6.56 -9.64
N TRP A 125 -4.53 -6.36 -10.82
CA TRP A 125 -4.83 -5.22 -11.69
C TRP A 125 -6.33 -5.11 -12.04
N GLU A 126 -7.00 -6.24 -12.19
CA GLU A 126 -8.44 -6.31 -12.49
C GLU A 126 -9.31 -5.83 -11.33
N ARG A 127 -8.86 -5.96 -10.07
CA ARG A 127 -9.59 -5.53 -8.87
C ARG A 127 -9.45 -4.05 -8.58
N LEU A 128 -8.49 -3.38 -9.21
CA LEU A 128 -8.34 -1.93 -9.08
C LEU A 128 -9.51 -1.22 -9.76
N SER A 129 -10.07 -0.23 -9.05
CA SER A 129 -11.11 0.63 -9.59
C SER A 129 -10.58 1.46 -10.77
N LEU A 130 -11.49 1.98 -11.60
CA LEU A 130 -11.11 2.91 -12.68
C LEU A 130 -10.43 4.17 -12.12
N ALA A 131 -10.86 4.65 -10.96
CA ALA A 131 -10.27 5.82 -10.33
C ALA A 131 -8.85 5.53 -9.81
N GLN A 132 -8.60 4.35 -9.23
CA GLN A 132 -7.27 3.93 -8.81
C GLN A 132 -6.34 3.78 -10.01
N LYS A 133 -6.80 3.14 -11.10
CA LYS A 133 -6.04 3.03 -12.35
C LYS A 133 -5.68 4.40 -12.93
N LYS A 134 -6.60 5.36 -12.91
CA LYS A 134 -6.33 6.76 -13.29
C LYS A 134 -5.37 7.44 -12.32
N GLY A 135 -5.52 7.18 -11.02
CA GLY A 135 -4.65 7.68 -9.95
C GLY A 135 -3.19 7.31 -10.18
N ILE A 136 -2.94 6.01 -10.36
CA ILE A 136 -1.60 5.44 -10.61
C ILE A 136 -0.94 6.01 -11.87
N ASN A 137 -1.72 6.31 -12.92
CA ASN A 137 -1.17 6.84 -14.16
C ASN A 137 -0.71 8.31 -14.07
N HIS A 138 -1.35 9.15 -13.25
CA HIS A 138 -1.04 10.59 -13.21
C HIS A 138 -1.40 11.28 -11.90
N ARG A 139 -2.57 11.00 -11.31
CA ARG A 139 -3.11 11.85 -10.21
C ARG A 139 -2.37 11.68 -8.90
N TYR A 140 -1.92 10.46 -8.58
CA TYR A 140 -1.24 10.23 -7.31
C TYR A 140 0.09 10.96 -7.24
N GLN A 141 0.85 11.02 -8.34
CA GLN A 141 2.09 11.80 -8.41
C GLN A 141 1.84 13.29 -8.16
N LEU A 142 0.78 13.86 -8.75
CA LEU A 142 0.38 15.26 -8.52
C LEU A 142 -0.02 15.55 -7.07
N GLY A 143 -0.46 14.52 -6.35
CA GLY A 143 -0.92 14.61 -4.98
C GLY A 143 0.13 14.27 -3.92
N CYS A 144 1.38 13.93 -4.29
CA CYS A 144 2.38 13.52 -3.30
C CYS A 144 2.84 14.65 -2.35
N ASN A 145 2.57 15.91 -2.71
CA ASN A 145 2.78 17.05 -1.81
C ASN A 145 1.61 17.28 -0.84
N CYS A 146 0.50 16.55 -1.00
CA CYS A 146 -0.64 16.60 -0.12
C CYS A 146 -0.59 15.47 0.91
N ARG A 147 -0.91 15.80 2.17
CA ARG A 147 -0.96 14.84 3.27
C ARG A 147 -2.36 14.24 3.39
N ILE A 148 -2.46 12.92 3.31
CA ILE A 148 -3.70 12.21 3.62
C ILE A 148 -3.72 11.94 5.13
N LYS A 149 -4.71 12.50 5.83
CA LYS A 149 -4.82 12.39 7.29
C LYS A 149 -5.90 11.37 7.65
N PRO A 150 -5.56 10.17 8.15
CA PRO A 150 -6.54 9.19 8.57
C PRO A 150 -7.34 9.70 9.77
N CYS A 151 -8.64 9.43 9.75
CA CYS A 151 -9.57 9.71 10.83
C CYS A 151 -10.04 8.40 11.46
N HIS A 152 -9.48 8.06 12.62
CA HIS A 152 -9.79 6.81 13.32
C HIS A 152 -11.00 6.91 14.25
N TYR A 153 -11.24 8.09 14.83
CA TYR A 153 -12.34 8.34 15.76
C TYR A 153 -12.78 9.81 15.65
N LEU A 154 -14.08 10.05 15.76
CA LEU A 154 -14.60 11.41 15.72
C LEU A 154 -14.33 12.14 17.04
N PRO A 155 -14.14 13.47 17.00
CA PRO A 155 -14.13 14.33 15.82
C PRO A 155 -12.75 14.43 15.16
N CYS A 156 -12.70 14.54 13.82
CA CYS A 156 -11.45 14.79 13.09
C CYS A 156 -11.56 16.04 12.22
N PHE A 157 -10.49 16.83 12.18
CA PHE A 157 -10.43 18.06 11.40
C PHE A 157 -9.13 18.16 10.61
N VAL A 158 -9.21 18.85 9.48
CA VAL A 158 -8.05 19.26 8.71
C VAL A 158 -7.30 20.35 9.49
N THR A 159 -5.99 20.17 9.68
CA THR A 159 -5.13 21.09 10.42
C THR A 159 -4.33 22.04 9.52
N SER A 160 -4.23 21.74 8.24
CA SER A 160 -3.49 22.54 7.27
C SER A 160 -4.15 22.54 5.89
N LYS A 161 -3.88 23.56 5.05
CA LYS A 161 -4.40 23.62 3.68
C LYS A 161 -3.90 22.47 2.80
N SER A 162 -2.82 21.80 3.18
CA SER A 162 -2.19 20.69 2.44
C SER A 162 -2.73 19.30 2.81
N GLU A 163 -3.84 19.22 3.54
CA GLU A 163 -4.37 17.96 4.07
C GLU A 163 -5.72 17.56 3.46
N CYS A 164 -5.90 16.27 3.18
CA CYS A 164 -7.21 15.67 2.95
C CYS A 164 -7.57 14.70 4.07
N LEU A 165 -8.75 14.86 4.66
CA LEU A 165 -9.23 13.98 5.72
C LEU A 165 -9.74 12.65 5.14
N TRP A 166 -9.16 11.54 5.58
CA TRP A 166 -9.51 10.18 5.16
C TRP A 166 -10.38 9.51 6.21
N THR A 167 -11.66 9.33 5.90
CA THR A 167 -12.72 8.89 6.80
C THR A 167 -13.20 7.46 6.52
N ASP A 168 -12.55 6.72 5.61
CA ASP A 168 -12.95 5.34 5.31
C ASP A 168 -12.94 4.44 6.56
N MET A 169 -12.11 4.75 7.56
CA MET A 169 -12.06 4.03 8.84
C MET A 169 -13.32 4.17 9.71
N LEU A 170 -14.09 5.24 9.50
CA LEU A 170 -15.34 5.45 10.22
C LEU A 170 -16.51 4.69 9.55
N SER A 171 -16.31 4.15 8.35
CA SER A 171 -17.36 3.45 7.62
C SER A 171 -17.42 1.98 8.06
N HIS A 172 -18.61 1.51 8.41
CA HIS A 172 -18.84 0.09 8.68
C HIS A 172 -18.88 -0.78 7.41
N PHE A 173 -18.86 -0.17 6.21
CA PHE A 173 -19.06 -0.87 4.93
C PHE A 173 -17.75 -1.30 4.26
N GLY A 174 -17.02 -2.22 4.91
CA GLY A 174 -15.98 -3.04 4.29
C GLY A 174 -14.71 -2.32 3.81
N PHE A 175 -13.61 -3.07 3.71
CA PHE A 175 -12.31 -2.59 3.25
C PHE A 175 -11.99 -3.12 1.83
N PRO A 176 -11.37 -2.33 0.93
CA PRO A 176 -11.05 -0.91 1.04
C PRO A 176 -12.28 -0.01 0.89
N GLY A 177 -12.29 1.11 1.61
CA GLY A 177 -13.40 2.06 1.66
C GLY A 177 -13.56 2.94 0.39
N TYR A 178 -14.57 3.82 0.42
CA TYR A 178 -15.00 4.58 -0.75
C TYR A 178 -13.97 5.61 -1.21
N GLN A 179 -13.32 6.33 -0.28
CA GLN A 179 -12.28 7.31 -0.61
C GLN A 179 -11.09 6.62 -1.28
N SER A 180 -10.61 5.54 -0.68
CA SER A 180 -9.52 4.69 -1.20
C SER A 180 -9.79 4.16 -2.61
N ARG A 181 -11.05 3.82 -2.91
CA ARG A 181 -11.44 3.34 -4.24
C ARG A 181 -11.66 4.44 -5.26
N HIS A 182 -12.04 5.65 -4.88
CA HIS A 182 -12.60 6.61 -5.84
C HIS A 182 -11.90 7.98 -5.90
N TYR A 183 -11.09 8.34 -4.91
CA TYR A 183 -10.53 9.69 -4.80
C TYR A 183 -9.00 9.71 -4.78
N ALA A 184 -8.46 10.85 -5.19
CA ALA A 184 -7.06 11.23 -5.00
C ALA A 184 -7.03 12.58 -4.29
N CYS A 185 -6.12 12.77 -3.34
CA CYS A 185 -5.92 14.04 -2.66
C CYS A 185 -4.93 14.88 -3.48
N ILE A 186 -5.39 15.93 -4.16
CA ILE A 186 -4.53 16.71 -5.06
C ILE A 186 -4.62 18.20 -4.73
N GLN A 187 -3.55 18.92 -5.06
CA GLN A 187 -3.52 20.37 -4.91
C GLN A 187 -4.42 21.04 -5.97
N GLN A 188 -5.31 21.91 -5.52
CA GLN A 188 -6.18 22.72 -6.36
C GLN A 188 -5.50 24.02 -6.78
N LYS A 189 -6.12 24.77 -7.71
CA LYS A 189 -5.57 26.03 -8.24
C LYS A 189 -5.28 27.08 -7.16
N GLU A 190 -6.06 27.08 -6.09
CA GLU A 190 -5.95 28.01 -4.95
C GLU A 190 -4.92 27.55 -3.89
N GLY A 191 -4.15 26.49 -4.18
CA GLY A 191 -3.05 26.02 -3.34
C GLY A 191 -3.44 25.08 -2.20
N TYR A 192 -4.73 24.87 -1.92
CA TYR A 192 -5.20 23.87 -0.96
C TYR A 192 -5.36 22.48 -1.58
N CYS A 193 -5.18 21.43 -0.77
CA CYS A 193 -5.38 20.04 -1.16
C CYS A 193 -6.83 19.63 -0.89
N SER A 194 -7.43 18.90 -1.82
CA SER A 194 -8.78 18.35 -1.64
C SER A 194 -8.98 17.05 -2.38
N TRP A 195 -10.00 16.29 -1.96
CA TRP A 195 -10.38 15.04 -2.61
C TRP A 195 -10.92 15.29 -4.02
N TYR A 196 -10.32 14.63 -5.00
CA TYR A 196 -10.66 14.72 -6.41
C TYR A 196 -11.03 13.35 -6.99
N ARG A 197 -12.24 13.26 -7.55
CA ARG A 197 -12.77 12.06 -8.21
C ARG A 197 -12.51 12.06 -9.72
N GLY A 198 -12.26 13.24 -10.30
CA GLY A 198 -12.05 13.45 -11.73
C GLY A 198 -13.16 12.94 -12.63
N MET A 199 -14.40 13.18 -12.19
CA MET A 199 -15.61 13.21 -13.01
C MET A 199 -15.91 14.62 -13.54
N SER A 200 -15.29 15.67 -13.02
CA SER A 200 -15.34 16.98 -13.64
C SER A 200 -14.29 17.05 -14.77
N ALA A 201 -14.75 17.24 -15.99
CA ALA A 201 -13.90 17.78 -17.04
C ALA A 201 -13.33 19.10 -16.51
N ARG A 202 -12.01 19.26 -16.52
CA ARG A 202 -11.36 20.50 -16.06
C ARG A 202 -11.50 21.65 -17.07
N ASP A 203 -12.32 21.50 -18.11
CA ASP A 203 -12.67 22.52 -19.09
C ASP A 203 -14.13 22.34 -19.52
N LYS A 204 -15.01 23.24 -19.07
CA LYS A 204 -16.28 23.71 -19.69
C LYS A 204 -17.16 24.53 -18.72
N LEU A 205 -16.56 25.36 -17.87
CA LEU A 205 -17.26 26.45 -17.20
C LEU A 205 -16.35 27.69 -17.16
N ILE A 206 -15.89 28.11 -18.34
CA ILE A 206 -15.72 29.54 -18.63
C ILE A 206 -16.50 29.74 -19.92
N ILE A 207 -17.59 30.50 -19.83
CA ILE A 207 -18.25 31.35 -20.82
C ILE A 207 -19.73 31.46 -20.43
N ASN A 208 -20.14 32.70 -20.16
CA ASN A 208 -21.46 33.26 -19.85
C ASN A 208 -21.93 33.00 -18.42
N THR A 209 -21.96 33.96 -17.50
CA THR A 209 -22.48 35.35 -17.59
C THR A 209 -21.87 36.20 -16.45
N THR A 210 -20.99 37.17 -16.72
CA THR A 210 -21.29 38.62 -16.77
C THR A 210 -22.11 38.95 -18.03
N ASP A 211 -23.20 39.73 -18.07
CA ASP A 211 -23.94 40.67 -17.21
C ASP A 211 -25.34 40.79 -17.89
N PRO A 212 -26.41 41.42 -17.37
CA PRO A 212 -26.51 42.42 -16.29
C PRO A 212 -27.30 41.99 -15.05
#